data_AF-A0A3P9AMU2-F1
#
_entry.id   AF-A0A3P9AMU2-F1
#
_cell.length_a   1.000
_cell.length_b   1.000
_cell.length_c   1.000
_cell.angle_alpha   90.00
_cell.angle_beta   90.00
_cell.angle_gamma   90.00
#
_symmetry.space_group_name_H-M   'P 1'
#
loop_
_entity.id
_entity.type
_entity.pdbx_description
1 polymer ?
#
loop_
_entity_poly.entity_id
_entity_poly.type
_entity_poly.pdbx_seq_one_letter_code
_entity_poly.pdbx_strand_id
1 'polypeptide(L)'
;MESSVVMCGLCLLFSQAVTICVPNEYTLYVEKQECDFCVAINTTICMGFCYSRDSNMKEMAGPRFLIQRGCTYNKVEYRTVTLPGCPLRADPLFTYPVALSCHCGTCNTNSDECAHKAGSGDGARCSKPLRHVFPYAGLNNYIHPN
;
A
#
# COMPACT_ATOMS: atom_id res chain seq x y z
N MET A 1 -18.23 43.48 -10.88
CA MET A 1 -19.05 42.31 -10.52
C MET A 1 -18.60 41.05 -11.28
N GLU A 2 -18.19 41.16 -12.55
CA GLU A 2 -17.71 40.04 -13.37
C GLU A 2 -16.44 39.35 -12.84
N SER A 3 -15.45 40.11 -12.35
CA SER A 3 -14.17 39.55 -11.88
C SER A 3 -14.29 38.66 -10.63
N SER A 4 -15.31 38.90 -9.80
CA SER A 4 -15.57 38.17 -8.56
C SER A 4 -16.13 36.77 -8.83
N VAL A 5 -16.96 36.64 -9.87
CA VAL A 5 -17.56 35.37 -10.29
C VAL A 5 -16.53 34.48 -10.98
N VAL A 6 -15.64 35.09 -11.79
CA VAL A 6 -14.55 34.37 -12.47
C VAL A 6 -13.51 33.82 -11.48
N MET A 7 -13.16 34.57 -10.43
CA MET A 7 -12.28 34.07 -9.36
C MET A 7 -12.90 32.92 -8.55
N CYS A 8 -14.21 32.98 -8.28
CA CYS A 8 -14.92 31.92 -7.58
C CYS A 8 -15.05 30.65 -8.45
N GLY A 9 -15.27 30.81 -9.76
CA GLY A 9 -15.30 29.72 -10.73
C GLY A 9 -13.95 29.02 -10.90
N LEU A 10 -12.84 29.78 -10.90
CA LEU A 10 -11.49 29.19 -10.96
C LEU A 10 -11.14 28.40 -9.71
N CYS A 11 -11.52 28.85 -8.51
CA CYS A 11 -11.22 28.14 -7.26
C CYS A 11 -11.87 26.75 -7.17
N LEU A 12 -13.03 26.53 -7.79
CA LEU A 12 -13.69 25.21 -7.80
C LEU A 12 -12.97 24.20 -8.70
N LEU A 13 -12.18 24.66 -9.68
CA LEU A 13 -11.40 23.81 -10.58
C LEU A 13 -10.10 23.29 -9.93
N PHE A 14 -9.67 23.89 -8.82
CA PHE A 14 -8.50 23.48 -8.04
C PHE A 14 -8.85 22.73 -6.75
N SER A 15 -10.05 22.12 -6.69
CA SER A 15 -10.31 21.15 -5.63
C SER A 15 -9.34 19.98 -5.82
N GLN A 16 -8.31 19.92 -4.98
CA GLN A 16 -7.45 18.75 -4.93
C GLN A 16 -8.36 17.56 -4.61
N ALA A 17 -8.52 16.66 -5.58
CA ALA A 17 -9.31 15.45 -5.38
C ALA A 17 -8.60 14.63 -4.30
N VAL A 18 -9.08 14.72 -3.06
CA VAL A 18 -8.57 13.93 -1.95
C VAL A 18 -9.09 12.51 -2.15
N THR A 19 -8.18 11.58 -2.44
CA THR A 19 -8.55 10.16 -2.62
C THR A 19 -9.04 9.59 -1.28
N ILE A 20 -10.30 9.22 -1.22
CA ILE A 20 -10.87 8.47 -0.10
C ILE A 20 -10.19 7.09 0.03
N CYS A 21 -10.23 6.47 1.21
CA CYS A 21 -9.60 5.17 1.46
C CYS A 21 -10.11 4.06 0.51
N VAL A 22 -9.27 3.61 -0.42
CA VAL A 22 -9.58 2.60 -1.45
C VAL A 22 -8.36 1.74 -1.79
N PRO A 23 -8.55 0.57 -2.43
CA PRO A 23 -7.44 -0.19 -3.02
C PRO A 23 -6.75 0.61 -4.12
N ASN A 24 -5.42 0.67 -4.08
CA ASN A 24 -4.59 1.32 -5.09
C ASN A 24 -3.49 0.37 -5.59
N GLU A 25 -3.15 0.45 -6.86
CA GLU A 25 -2.03 -0.32 -7.42
C GLU A 25 -0.71 0.07 -6.74
N TYR A 26 0.12 -0.93 -6.48
CA TYR A 26 1.40 -0.75 -5.82
C TYR A 26 2.39 -1.82 -6.26
N THR A 27 3.65 -1.44 -6.39
CA THR A 27 4.74 -2.36 -6.71
C THR A 27 5.51 -2.67 -5.43
N LEU A 28 5.36 -3.91 -4.96
CA LEU A 28 6.09 -4.45 -3.81
C LEU A 28 7.45 -4.97 -4.26
N TYR A 29 8.52 -4.56 -3.58
CA TYR A 29 9.86 -5.09 -3.78
C TYR A 29 10.17 -6.12 -2.70
N VAL A 30 10.52 -7.34 -3.11
CA VAL A 30 10.70 -8.49 -2.21
C VAL A 30 12.09 -9.07 -2.38
N GLU A 31 12.78 -9.23 -1.26
CA GLU A 31 14.12 -9.82 -1.19
C GLU A 31 14.18 -10.82 -0.03
N LYS A 32 14.64 -12.05 -0.30
CA LYS A 32 15.01 -13.02 0.75
C LYS A 32 16.53 -13.06 0.87
N GLN A 33 17.06 -13.20 2.08
CA GLN A 33 18.50 -13.25 2.32
C GLN A 33 19.19 -14.39 1.55
N GLU A 34 18.54 -15.55 1.49
CA GLU A 34 19.09 -16.77 0.87
C GLU A 34 19.08 -16.75 -0.67
N CYS A 35 18.29 -15.87 -1.30
CA CYS A 35 18.11 -15.86 -2.76
C CYS A 35 18.89 -14.73 -3.42
N ASP A 36 19.38 -14.90 -4.64
CA ASP A 36 20.30 -13.93 -5.28
C ASP A 36 19.65 -12.66 -5.86
N PHE A 37 18.32 -12.61 -5.95
CA PHE A 37 17.60 -11.54 -6.64
C PHE A 37 16.53 -10.86 -5.77
N CYS A 38 16.26 -9.60 -6.09
CA CYS A 38 15.07 -8.88 -5.63
C CYS A 38 13.97 -8.95 -6.69
N VAL A 39 12.72 -9.07 -6.29
CA VAL A 39 11.57 -9.18 -7.21
C VAL A 39 10.61 -8.02 -7.03
N ALA A 40 10.22 -7.38 -8.13
CA ALA A 40 9.13 -6.41 -8.17
C ALA A 40 7.80 -7.10 -8.50
N ILE A 41 6.81 -6.96 -7.61
CA ILE A 41 5.50 -7.60 -7.70
C ILE A 41 4.43 -6.52 -7.74
N ASN A 42 3.57 -6.55 -8.77
CA ASN A 42 2.39 -5.69 -8.81
C ASN A 42 1.29 -6.29 -7.93
N THR A 43 0.80 -5.49 -6.98
CA THR A 43 -0.29 -5.84 -6.07
C THR A 43 -1.19 -4.61 -5.86
N THR A 44 -2.24 -4.75 -5.06
CA THR A 44 -3.06 -3.65 -4.58
C THR A 44 -2.90 -3.51 -3.07
N ILE A 45 -2.80 -2.28 -2.57
CA ILE A 45 -2.75 -1.98 -1.13
C ILE A 45 -3.78 -0.92 -0.77
N CYS A 46 -4.06 -0.75 0.52
CA CYS A 46 -4.99 0.29 0.97
C CYS A 46 -4.29 1.65 1.12
N MET A 47 -4.78 2.64 0.39
CA MET A 47 -4.31 4.02 0.42
C MET A 47 -5.47 5.01 0.41
N GLY A 48 -5.23 6.21 0.92
CA GLY A 48 -6.19 7.30 0.93
C GLY A 48 -6.44 7.85 2.31
N PHE A 49 -7.37 8.80 2.38
CA PHE A 49 -7.64 9.57 3.59
C PHE A 49 -8.88 9.08 4.33
N CYS A 50 -8.83 9.21 5.65
CA CYS A 50 -9.92 8.91 6.56
C CYS A 50 -10.27 10.14 7.39
N TYR A 51 -11.55 10.32 7.68
CA TYR A 51 -12.02 11.40 8.53
C TYR A 51 -11.47 11.24 9.95
N SER A 52 -10.84 12.30 10.46
CA SER A 52 -10.41 12.44 11.83
C SER A 52 -11.03 13.68 12.47
N ARG A 53 -11.23 13.63 13.79
CA ARG A 53 -11.78 14.74 14.57
C ARG A 53 -11.19 14.73 15.96
N ASP A 54 -10.70 15.88 16.41
CA ASP A 54 -10.29 16.11 17.79
C ASP A 54 -11.11 17.27 18.37
N SER A 55 -11.62 17.09 19.59
CA SER A 55 -12.41 18.12 20.27
C SER A 55 -11.49 19.08 21.03
N ASN A 56 -11.51 20.36 20.65
CA ASN A 56 -10.72 21.41 21.32
C ASN A 56 -11.28 21.83 22.70
N MET A 57 -12.41 21.26 23.15
CA MET A 57 -13.02 21.60 24.43
C MET A 57 -12.31 20.85 25.57
N LYS A 58 -11.72 21.60 26.50
CA LYS A 58 -11.02 21.05 27.66
C LYS A 58 -12.00 20.90 28.82
N GLU A 59 -12.28 19.65 29.22
CA GLU A 59 -12.87 19.17 30.50
C GLU A 59 -14.20 19.78 31.02
N MET A 60 -14.64 20.96 30.57
CA MET A 60 -15.87 21.62 31.05
C MET A 60 -17.16 21.13 30.38
N ALA A 61 -17.08 20.32 29.32
CA ALA A 61 -18.24 19.85 28.56
C ALA A 61 -18.29 18.32 28.35
N GLY A 62 -17.61 17.54 29.21
CA GLY A 62 -17.54 16.08 29.11
C GLY A 62 -16.20 15.54 28.61
N PRO A 63 -16.07 14.21 28.42
CA PRO A 63 -14.82 13.59 28.01
C PRO A 63 -14.39 14.06 26.62
N ARG A 64 -13.08 14.23 26.42
CA ARG A 64 -12.49 14.52 25.10
C ARG A 64 -12.99 13.49 24.08
N PHE A 65 -13.45 13.98 22.93
CA PHE A 65 -13.92 13.14 21.84
C PHE A 65 -12.88 13.12 20.72
N LEU A 66 -12.12 12.01 20.64
CA LEU A 66 -11.10 11.77 19.64
C LEU A 66 -11.56 10.69 18.65
N ILE A 67 -11.69 11.06 17.38
CA ILE A 67 -11.82 10.12 16.26
C ILE A 67 -10.49 10.14 15.51
N GLN A 68 -9.72 9.06 15.65
CA GLN A 68 -8.53 8.81 14.86
C GLN A 68 -8.69 7.46 14.17
N ARG A 69 -8.80 7.47 12.84
CA ARG A 69 -8.96 6.28 12.00
C ARG A 69 -7.91 6.30 10.90
N GLY A 70 -7.35 5.13 10.61
CA GLY A 70 -6.44 4.92 9.48
C GLY A 70 -7.15 4.21 8.34
N CYS A 71 -6.61 4.36 7.13
CA CYS A 71 -7.01 3.53 6.00
C CYS A 71 -6.35 2.15 6.16
N THR A 72 -7.15 1.10 6.34
CA THR A 72 -6.65 -0.26 6.55
C THR A 72 -7.42 -1.28 5.71
N TYR A 73 -6.87 -2.49 5.61
CA TYR A 73 -7.44 -3.60 4.89
C TYR A 73 -8.79 -4.01 5.51
N ASN A 74 -9.77 -4.25 4.65
CA ASN A 74 -11.05 -4.86 5.03
C ASN A 74 -11.13 -6.32 4.56
N LYS A 75 -10.79 -6.55 3.28
CA LYS A 75 -10.71 -7.89 2.69
C LYS A 75 -9.39 -8.03 1.96
N VAL A 76 -8.68 -9.12 2.23
CA VAL A 76 -7.35 -9.42 1.70
C VAL A 76 -7.36 -10.80 1.08
N GLU A 77 -6.74 -10.93 -0.09
CA GLU A 77 -6.37 -12.20 -0.69
C GLU A 77 -4.84 -12.36 -0.57
N TYR A 78 -4.38 -13.54 -0.17
CA TYR A 78 -2.95 -13.84 -0.14
C TYR A 78 -2.55 -14.60 -1.39
N ARG A 79 -1.48 -14.14 -2.05
CA ARG A 79 -0.88 -14.79 -3.22
C ARG A 79 0.55 -15.16 -2.94
N THR A 80 1.04 -16.18 -3.63
CA THR A 80 2.41 -16.67 -3.47
C THR A 80 3.17 -16.58 -4.78
N VAL A 81 4.44 -16.17 -4.71
CA VAL A 81 5.39 -16.16 -5.82
C VAL A 81 6.63 -16.97 -5.48
N THR A 82 7.28 -17.54 -6.49
CA THR A 82 8.57 -18.21 -6.35
C THR A 82 9.69 -17.22 -6.67
N LEU A 83 10.57 -16.95 -5.70
CA LEU A 83 11.74 -16.10 -5.88
C LEU A 83 12.83 -16.85 -6.66
N PRO A 84 13.51 -16.20 -7.63
CA PRO A 84 14.59 -16.83 -8.39
C PRO A 84 15.92 -16.80 -7.63
N GLY A 85 16.84 -17.70 -8.00
CA GLY A 85 18.21 -17.71 -7.46
C GLY A 85 18.32 -18.18 -6.01
N CYS A 86 17.39 -18.99 -5.54
CA CYS A 86 17.46 -19.58 -4.20
C CYS A 86 18.23 -20.92 -4.22
N PRO A 87 19.02 -21.24 -3.18
CA PRO A 87 19.68 -22.53 -3.00
C PRO A 87 18.70 -23.70 -2.95
N LEU A 88 19.17 -24.92 -3.29
CA LEU A 88 18.33 -26.13 -3.36
C LEU A 88 17.59 -26.48 -2.05
N ARG A 89 18.13 -26.05 -0.89
CA ARG A 89 17.54 -26.30 0.43
C ARG A 89 16.79 -25.11 1.02
N ALA A 90 16.82 -23.95 0.36
CA ALA A 90 16.10 -22.76 0.81
C ALA A 90 14.67 -22.78 0.28
N ASP A 91 13.72 -22.24 1.05
CA ASP A 91 12.34 -22.06 0.59
C ASP A 91 12.23 -20.82 -0.33
N PRO A 92 11.94 -20.99 -1.63
CA PRO A 92 11.84 -19.88 -2.56
C PRO A 92 10.48 -19.16 -2.49
N LEU A 93 9.49 -19.66 -1.75
CA LEU A 93 8.13 -19.13 -1.79
C LEU A 93 7.99 -17.86 -0.95
N PHE A 94 7.30 -16.85 -1.48
CA PHE A 94 6.96 -15.63 -0.76
C PHE A 94 5.47 -15.34 -0.91
N THR A 95 4.81 -15.13 0.23
CA THR A 95 3.36 -14.86 0.27
C THR A 95 3.11 -13.39 0.61
N TYR A 96 2.29 -12.71 -0.21
CA TYR A 96 2.01 -11.29 -0.10
C TYR A 96 0.50 -10.99 -0.13
N PRO A 97 0.06 -9.90 0.51
CA PRO A 97 -1.34 -9.49 0.51
C PRO A 97 -1.72 -8.74 -0.78
N VAL A 98 -2.97 -8.93 -1.20
CA VAL A 98 -3.66 -8.19 -2.25
C VAL A 98 -4.93 -7.57 -1.65
N ALA A 99 -5.02 -6.25 -1.65
CA ALA A 99 -6.20 -5.53 -1.16
C ALA A 99 -7.39 -5.74 -2.10
N LEU A 100 -8.41 -6.46 -1.63
CA LEU A 100 -9.70 -6.57 -2.33
C LEU A 100 -10.64 -5.43 -1.94
N SER A 101 -10.56 -4.96 -0.71
CA SER A 101 -11.29 -3.77 -0.24
C SER A 101 -10.62 -3.14 0.97
N CYS A 102 -10.86 -1.85 1.14
CA CYS A 102 -10.29 -1.02 2.20
C CYS A 102 -11.39 -0.33 2.99
N HIS A 103 -11.08 0.07 4.22
CA HIS A 103 -12.01 0.82 5.06
C HIS A 103 -11.28 1.74 6.04
N CYS A 104 -11.99 2.73 6.57
CA CYS A 104 -11.50 3.59 7.64
C CYS A 104 -11.83 2.99 9.01
N GLY A 105 -10.81 2.48 9.68
CA GLY A 105 -10.95 1.79 10.96
C GLY A 105 -9.81 2.13 11.92
N THR A 106 -9.87 1.53 13.10
CA THR A 106 -8.70 1.49 14.00
C THR A 106 -7.66 0.54 13.41
N CYS A 107 -6.38 0.91 13.48
CA CYS A 107 -5.29 0.04 13.06
C CYS A 107 -5.25 -1.21 13.95
N ASN A 108 -5.09 -2.40 13.35
CA ASN A 108 -5.06 -3.66 14.09
C ASN A 108 -3.64 -3.94 14.58
N THR A 109 -3.36 -3.63 15.84
CA THR A 109 -2.02 -3.83 16.43
C THR A 109 -1.58 -5.30 16.54
N ASN A 110 -2.48 -6.26 16.32
CA ASN A 110 -2.12 -7.68 16.34
C ASN A 110 -1.49 -8.15 15.02
N SER A 111 -1.79 -7.48 13.91
CA SER A 111 -1.31 -7.85 12.56
C SER A 111 -0.51 -6.76 11.86
N ASP A 112 -0.70 -5.49 12.25
CA ASP A 112 -0.22 -4.33 11.51
C ASP A 112 0.69 -3.46 12.38
N GLU A 113 1.69 -2.84 11.75
CA GLU A 113 2.50 -1.81 12.39
C GLU A 113 1.79 -0.46 12.34
N CYS A 114 1.25 -0.02 13.47
CA CYS A 114 0.50 1.23 13.57
C CYS A 114 1.44 2.44 13.75
N ALA A 115 1.96 2.97 12.64
CA ALA A 115 2.87 4.11 12.62
C ALA A 115 2.31 5.30 11.80
N HIS A 116 2.65 6.54 12.19
CA HIS A 116 2.21 7.75 11.48
C HIS A 116 2.83 7.87 10.07
N LYS A 117 4.05 7.38 9.92
CA LYS A 117 4.68 7.11 8.63
C LYS A 117 5.18 5.68 8.73
N ALA A 118 5.01 4.91 7.66
CA ALA A 118 5.82 3.71 7.50
C ALA A 118 7.27 4.16 7.70
N GLY A 119 8.05 3.43 8.50
CA GLY A 119 9.48 3.66 8.57
C GLY A 119 9.96 3.76 7.13
N SER A 120 10.67 4.84 6.79
CA SER A 120 11.35 5.01 5.51
C SER A 120 12.51 4.02 5.39
N GLY A 121 12.34 2.78 5.85
CA GLY A 121 13.29 1.70 5.75
C GLY A 121 13.02 1.03 4.43
N ASP A 122 13.93 1.23 3.48
CA ASP A 122 14.39 0.32 2.43
C ASP A 122 13.39 -0.57 1.64
N GLY A 123 12.07 -0.51 1.84
CA GLY A 123 11.07 -1.28 1.11
C GLY A 123 10.93 -0.86 -0.37
N ALA A 124 11.56 0.25 -0.75
CA ALA A 124 11.75 0.67 -2.13
C ALA A 124 13.20 0.45 -2.63
N ARG A 125 14.10 -0.04 -1.78
CA ARG A 125 15.52 -0.22 -2.09
C ARG A 125 15.91 -1.69 -1.92
N CYS A 126 15.81 -2.43 -3.02
CA CYS A 126 16.46 -3.71 -3.14
C CYS A 126 17.98 -3.55 -2.93
N SER A 127 18.59 -4.44 -2.16
CA SER A 127 20.05 -4.55 -2.07
C SER A 127 20.62 -5.43 -3.19
N LYS A 128 19.79 -6.35 -3.70
CA LYS A 128 20.12 -7.32 -4.75
C LYS A 128 19.65 -6.87 -6.14
N PRO A 129 20.20 -7.45 -7.23
CA PRO A 129 19.75 -7.16 -8.59
C PRO A 129 18.25 -7.40 -8.78
N LEU A 130 17.56 -6.44 -9.38
CA LEU A 130 16.13 -6.49 -9.62
C LEU A 130 15.80 -7.45 -10.77
N ARG A 131 14.80 -8.32 -10.57
CA ARG A 131 14.12 -9.06 -11.63
C ARG A 131 12.62 -8.86 -11.58
N HIS A 132 12.03 -8.64 -12.75
CA HIS A 132 10.59 -8.72 -12.92
C HIS A 132 10.19 -10.20 -13.06
N VAL A 133 9.34 -10.66 -12.16
CA VAL A 133 8.72 -11.98 -12.27
C VAL A 133 7.32 -11.78 -12.84
N PHE A 134 7.04 -12.36 -14.01
CA PHE A 134 5.68 -12.34 -14.55
C PHE A 134 4.81 -13.31 -13.72
N PRO A 135 3.60 -12.89 -13.30
CA PRO A 135 2.74 -13.67 -12.39
C PRO A 135 2.26 -15.01 -12.94
N TYR A 136 2.50 -15.30 -14.22
CA TYR A 136 2.21 -16.60 -14.82
C TYR A 136 3.48 -17.44 -14.92
N ALA A 137 3.67 -18.34 -13.96
CA ALA A 137 4.68 -19.40 -13.97
C ALA A 137 4.44 -20.48 -15.07
N GLY A 138 3.79 -20.12 -16.19
CA GLY A 138 3.36 -21.04 -17.24
C GLY A 138 3.76 -20.66 -18.67
N LEU A 139 4.40 -19.51 -18.92
CA LEU A 139 4.72 -19.06 -20.28
C LEU A 139 6.22 -18.98 -20.61
N ASN A 140 7.13 -19.37 -19.71
CA ASN A 140 8.58 -19.30 -19.98
C ASN A 140 9.19 -20.63 -20.46
N ASN A 141 8.40 -21.69 -20.65
CA ASN A 141 8.91 -22.96 -21.21
C ASN A 141 8.81 -23.05 -22.74
N TYR A 142 8.34 -22.00 -23.42
CA TYR A 142 8.32 -21.96 -24.88
C TYR A 142 8.62 -20.53 -25.34
N ILE A 143 9.89 -20.19 -25.50
CA ILE A 143 10.48 -19.47 -26.64
C ILE A 143 12.00 -19.44 -26.37
N HIS A 144 12.66 -20.53 -26.75
CA HIS A 144 13.95 -20.46 -27.41
C HIS A 144 13.82 -21.33 -28.67
N PRO A 145 13.79 -20.70 -29.84
CA PRO A 145 14.48 -21.27 -30.98
C PRO A 145 15.46 -20.25 -31.58
N ASN A 146 16.70 -20.72 -31.69
CA ASN A 146 17.89 -20.16 -32.34
C ASN A 146 18.50 -18.88 -31.76
#